data_AF-F3UR64-F1
#
_entry.id   AF-F3UR64-F1
#
_cell.length_a   1.000
_cell.length_b   1.000
_cell.length_c   1.000
_cell.angle_alpha   90.00
_cell.angle_beta   90.00
_cell.angle_gamma   90.00
#
_symmetry.space_group_name_H-M   'P 1'
#
loop_
_entity.id
_entity.type
_entity.pdbx_description
1 polymer ?
#
loop_
_entity_poly.entity_id
_entity_poly.type
_entity_poly.pdbx_seq_one_letter_code
_entity_poly.pdbx_strand_id
1 'polypeptide(L)'
;MTFYFLLDILDSYYLKEKNESLEESLMVTIYSKNNCVQCKMTKRFLDTNHVEYREINLDEQPEFIDHVKDLGFNAAPVIQTATEAFSGFQPGKLKKLS
;
A
#
# COMPACT_ATOMS: atom_id res chain seq x y z
N MET A 1 -25.49 -31.48 -16.39
CA MET A 1 -24.23 -30.95 -16.96
C MET A 1 -24.12 -29.42 -16.83
N THR A 2 -25.19 -28.65 -17.07
CA THR A 2 -25.20 -27.18 -16.91
C THR A 2 -25.08 -26.68 -15.47
N PHE A 3 -25.55 -27.45 -14.48
CA PHE A 3 -25.50 -27.06 -13.06
C PHE A 3 -24.06 -27.01 -12.49
N TYR A 4 -23.22 -27.99 -12.86
CA TYR A 4 -21.81 -28.03 -12.46
C TYR A 4 -21.02 -26.89 -13.10
N PHE A 5 -21.28 -26.59 -14.38
CA PHE A 5 -20.64 -25.48 -15.09
C PHE A 5 -20.93 -24.11 -14.44
N LEU A 6 -22.14 -23.93 -13.88
CA LEU A 6 -22.48 -22.69 -13.15
C LEU A 6 -21.78 -22.60 -11.79
N LEU A 7 -21.63 -23.72 -11.08
CA LEU A 7 -20.87 -23.82 -9.83
C LEU A 7 -19.38 -23.54 -10.07
N ASP A 8 -18.78 -24.13 -11.11
CA ASP A 8 -17.38 -23.89 -11.48
C ASP A 8 -17.12 -22.41 -11.85
N ILE A 9 -18.07 -21.75 -12.53
CA ILE A 9 -17.99 -20.31 -12.85
C ILE A 9 -18.12 -19.44 -11.59
N LEU A 10 -19.05 -19.77 -10.68
CA LEU A 10 -19.22 -19.07 -9.41
C LEU A 10 -18.00 -19.21 -8.50
N ASP A 11 -17.42 -20.42 -8.40
CA ASP A 11 -16.20 -20.69 -7.65
C ASP A 11 -15.00 -19.89 -8.22
N SER A 12 -14.88 -19.79 -9.54
CA SER A 12 -13.83 -18.99 -10.21
C SER A 12 -13.97 -17.48 -9.94
N TYR A 13 -15.19 -16.95 -9.99
CA TYR A 13 -15.46 -15.54 -9.70
C TYR A 13 -15.18 -15.20 -8.22
N TYR A 14 -15.60 -16.08 -7.31
CA TYR A 14 -15.35 -15.94 -5.87
C TYR A 14 -13.86 -16.00 -5.52
N LEU A 15 -13.10 -16.90 -6.15
CA LEU A 15 -11.64 -16.97 -5.98
C LEU A 15 -10.93 -15.73 -6.51
N LYS A 16 -11.44 -15.12 -7.59
CA LYS A 16 -10.90 -13.86 -8.12
C LYS A 16 -11.11 -12.69 -7.15
N GLU A 17 -12.33 -12.50 -6.65
CA GLU A 17 -12.63 -11.45 -5.66
C GLU A 17 -11.82 -11.63 -4.36
N LYS A 18 -11.63 -12.89 -3.92
CA LYS A 18 -10.82 -13.18 -2.73
C LYS A 18 -9.34 -12.83 -2.94
N ASN A 19 -8.78 -13.14 -4.10
CA ASN A 19 -7.39 -12.79 -4.42
C ASN A 19 -7.18 -11.28 -4.54
N GLU A 20 -8.13 -10.55 -5.13
CA GLU A 20 -8.08 -9.08 -5.25
C GLU A 20 -8.14 -8.39 -3.88
N SER A 21 -8.96 -8.90 -2.95
CA SER A 21 -9.01 -8.39 -1.57
C SER A 21 -7.77 -8.71 -0.73
N LEU A 22 -7.06 -9.81 -1.03
CA LEU A 22 -5.83 -10.20 -0.34
C LEU A 22 -4.61 -9.43 -0.85
N GLU A 23 -4.58 -9.07 -2.14
CA GLU A 23 -3.56 -8.16 -2.67
C GLU A 23 -3.68 -6.77 -2.05
N GLU A 24 -4.90 -6.28 -1.86
CA GLU A 24 -5.13 -4.99 -1.17
C GLU A 24 -4.70 -5.04 0.30
N SER A 25 -4.80 -6.20 0.97
CA SER A 25 -4.35 -6.35 2.34
C SER A 25 -2.84 -6.60 2.50
N LEU A 26 -2.07 -6.76 1.41
CA LEU A 26 -0.63 -7.01 1.46
C LEU A 26 0.20 -5.88 0.85
N MET A 27 -0.44 -4.95 0.13
CA MET A 27 0.26 -3.85 -0.53
C MET A 27 0.87 -2.85 0.48
N VAL A 28 2.08 -2.40 0.18
CA VAL A 28 2.70 -1.26 0.88
C VAL A 28 2.18 0.02 0.26
N THR A 29 1.67 0.96 1.06
CA THR A 29 1.24 2.29 0.61
C THR A 29 2.15 3.36 1.18
N ILE A 30 2.63 4.27 0.34
CA ILE A 30 3.45 5.41 0.71
C ILE A 30 2.66 6.69 0.48
N TYR A 31 2.33 7.38 1.56
CA TYR A 31 1.82 8.74 1.52
C TYR A 31 2.99 9.72 1.45
N SER A 32 3.13 10.39 0.30
CA SER A 32 4.22 11.31 0.00
C SER A 32 3.73 12.75 -0.13
N LYS A 33 4.67 13.70 -0.22
CA LYS A 33 4.42 15.11 -0.51
C LYS A 33 5.45 15.62 -1.51
N ASN A 34 5.10 16.67 -2.25
CA ASN A 34 6.02 17.40 -3.10
C ASN A 34 7.17 17.99 -2.29
N ASN A 35 8.35 18.10 -2.92
CA ASN A 35 9.56 18.65 -2.31
C ASN A 35 10.03 17.95 -1.01
N CYS A 36 9.59 16.72 -0.75
CA CYS A 36 9.99 15.92 0.41
C CYS A 36 11.20 15.03 0.10
N VAL A 37 12.38 15.38 0.61
CA VAL A 37 13.62 14.60 0.42
C VAL A 37 13.51 13.19 1.00
N GLN A 38 12.91 13.06 2.19
CA GLN A 38 12.73 11.76 2.85
C GLN A 38 11.80 10.83 2.06
N CYS A 39 10.78 11.39 1.40
CA CYS A 39 9.88 10.63 0.54
C CYS A 39 10.65 10.06 -0.67
N LYS A 40 11.49 10.88 -1.33
CA LYS A 40 12.36 10.43 -2.42
C LYS A 40 13.33 9.32 -1.97
N MET A 41 13.90 9.43 -0.78
CA MET A 41 14.80 8.40 -0.22
C MET A 41 14.08 7.09 0.07
N THR A 42 12.87 7.16 0.63
CA THR A 42 12.03 5.99 0.93
C THR A 42 11.68 5.23 -0.35
N LYS A 43 11.21 5.95 -1.38
CA LYS A 43 10.88 5.36 -2.70
C LYS A 43 12.08 4.67 -3.32
N ARG A 44 13.22 5.38 -3.41
CA ARG A 44 14.47 4.80 -3.93
C ARG A 44 14.90 3.55 -3.17
N PHE A 45 14.72 3.51 -1.85
CA PHE A 45 15.04 2.33 -1.06
C PHE A 45 14.17 1.15 -1.48
N LEU A 46 12.86 1.35 -1.60
CA LEU A 46 11.93 0.29 -2.00
C LEU A 46 12.17 -0.16 -3.44
N ASP A 47 12.41 0.78 -4.36
CA ASP A 47 12.75 0.50 -5.76
C ASP A 47 14.03 -0.35 -5.85
N THR A 48 15.07 -0.01 -5.08
CA THR A 48 16.35 -0.74 -5.07
C THR A 48 16.19 -2.17 -4.55
N ASN A 49 15.25 -2.38 -3.63
CA ASN A 49 14.97 -3.68 -3.05
C ASN A 49 13.82 -4.43 -3.76
N HIS A 50 13.34 -3.93 -4.90
CA HIS A 50 12.25 -4.54 -5.69
C HIS A 50 10.97 -4.77 -4.90
N VAL A 51 10.66 -3.88 -3.95
CA VAL A 51 9.42 -3.95 -3.16
C VAL A 51 8.33 -3.21 -3.94
N GLU A 52 7.22 -3.89 -4.22
CA GLU A 52 6.06 -3.24 -4.82
C GLU A 52 5.34 -2.37 -3.80
N TYR A 53 4.99 -1.14 -4.19
CA TYR A 53 4.25 -0.21 -3.36
C TYR A 53 3.34 0.69 -4.20
N ARG A 54 2.27 1.16 -3.56
CA ARG A 54 1.40 2.21 -4.07
C ARG A 54 1.84 3.56 -3.51
N GLU A 55 2.07 4.54 -4.37
CA GLU A 55 2.31 5.92 -3.93
C GLU A 55 1.02 6.75 -3.98
N ILE A 56 0.76 7.50 -2.90
CA ILE A 56 -0.31 8.50 -2.82
C ILE A 56 0.35 9.84 -2.47
N ASN A 57 0.36 10.78 -3.43
CA ASN A 57 0.87 12.13 -3.18
C ASN A 57 -0.21 12.99 -2.54
N LEU A 58 -0.03 13.36 -1.28
CA LEU A 58 -1.01 14.14 -0.50
C LEU A 58 -1.24 15.55 -1.03
N ASP A 59 -0.31 16.09 -1.84
CA ASP A 59 -0.50 17.41 -2.47
C ASP A 59 -1.37 17.33 -3.73
N GLU A 60 -1.42 16.15 -4.37
CA GLU A 60 -2.25 15.90 -5.57
C GLU A 60 -3.58 15.24 -5.19
N GLN A 61 -3.59 14.43 -4.14
CA GLN A 61 -4.73 13.69 -3.62
C GLN A 61 -5.00 14.07 -2.16
N PRO A 62 -5.51 15.29 -1.91
CA PRO A 62 -5.75 15.81 -0.56
C PRO A 62 -6.81 15.02 0.23
N GLU A 63 -7.63 14.21 -0.43
CA GLU A 63 -8.63 13.33 0.19
C GLU A 63 -8.03 12.30 1.15
N PHE A 64 -6.75 11.94 0.99
CA PHE A 64 -6.04 11.03 1.89
C PHE A 64 -5.37 11.73 3.07
N ILE A 65 -5.40 13.07 3.13
CA ILE A 65 -4.78 13.82 4.24
C ILE A 65 -5.46 13.46 5.56
N ASP A 66 -6.79 13.38 5.58
CA ASP A 66 -7.52 13.08 6.81
C ASP A 66 -7.31 11.63 7.25
N HIS A 67 -7.21 10.69 6.30
CA HIS A 67 -6.80 9.31 6.59
C HIS A 67 -5.43 9.24 7.28
N VAL A 68 -4.44 9.99 6.78
CA VAL A 68 -3.10 10.04 7.40
C VAL A 68 -3.12 10.65 8.80
N LYS A 69 -3.97 11.65 9.04
CA LYS A 69 -4.17 12.23 10.38
C LYS A 69 -4.87 11.26 11.33
N ASP A 70 -5.85 10.51 10.85
CA ASP A 70 -6.58 9.49 11.63
C ASP A 70 -5.66 8.34 12.05
N LEU A 71 -4.65 8.02 11.23
CA LEU A 71 -3.54 7.14 11.61
C LEU A 71 -2.60 7.73 12.67
N GLY A 72 -2.78 9.00 13.05
CA GLY A 72 -1.99 9.69 14.06
C GLY A 72 -0.71 10.36 13.53
N PHE A 73 -0.55 10.47 12.22
CA PHE A 73 0.65 11.05 11.62
C PHE A 73 0.40 12.46 11.09
N ASN A 74 1.33 13.36 11.38
CA ASN A 74 1.28 14.76 10.91
C ASN A 74 2.44 15.13 9.96
N ALA A 75 3.32 14.17 9.66
CA ALA A 75 4.51 14.38 8.83
C ALA A 75 4.64 13.27 7.78
N ALA A 76 4.96 13.67 6.55
CA ALA A 76 5.29 12.76 5.45
C ALA A 76 6.81 12.47 5.42
N PRO A 77 7.25 11.30 4.90
CA PRO A 77 6.44 10.22 4.34
C PRO A 77 5.73 9.39 5.42
N VAL A 78 4.56 8.85 5.11
CA VAL A 78 3.91 7.80 5.93
C VAL A 78 3.85 6.53 5.11
N ILE A 79 4.36 5.44 5.67
CA ILE A 79 4.36 4.12 5.07
C ILE A 79 3.35 3.30 5.84
N GLN A 80 2.32 2.81 5.14
CA GLN A 80 1.31 1.91 5.67
C GLN A 80 1.49 0.54 5.01
N THR A 81 1.48 -0.50 5.83
CA THR A 81 1.50 -1.90 5.40
C THR A 81 0.24 -2.59 5.94
N ALA A 82 0.09 -3.86 5.59
CA ALA A 82 -0.94 -4.76 6.13
C ALA A 82 -1.04 -4.74 7.68
N THR A 83 0.10 -4.59 8.35
CA THR A 83 0.24 -4.87 9.79
C THR A 83 0.67 -3.66 10.59
N GLU A 84 1.33 -2.68 9.97
CA GLU A 84 1.82 -1.49 10.68
C GLU A 84 1.78 -0.24 9.81
N ALA A 85 1.75 0.92 10.46
CA ALA A 85 1.99 2.20 9.80
C ALA A 85 3.09 2.95 10.56
N PHE A 86 3.94 3.67 9.84
CA PHE A 86 5.00 4.47 10.43
C PHE A 86 5.33 5.70 9.57
N SER A 87 5.74 6.78 10.22
CA SER A 87 6.19 8.00 9.55
C SER A 87 7.71 8.13 9.49
N GLY A 88 8.20 8.84 8.48
CA GLY A 88 9.60 9.19 8.29
C GLY A 88 10.44 8.11 7.63
N PHE A 89 11.67 8.47 7.25
CA PHE A 89 12.62 7.52 6.68
C PHE A 89 13.23 6.62 7.77
N GLN A 90 12.74 5.38 7.88
CA GLN A 90 13.20 4.40 8.87
C GLN A 90 13.81 3.17 8.18
N PRO A 91 15.12 3.16 7.85
CA PRO A 91 15.74 2.10 7.07
C PRO A 91 15.66 0.72 7.74
N GLY A 92 15.66 0.65 9.08
CA GLY A 92 15.49 -0.60 9.81
C GLY A 92 14.12 -1.25 9.64
N LYS A 93 13.06 -0.44 9.50
CA LYS A 93 11.70 -0.93 9.19
C LYS A 93 11.55 -1.24 7.71
N LEU A 94 12.07 -0.38 6.83
CA LEU A 94 12.01 -0.58 5.38
C LEU A 94 12.70 -1.88 4.93
N LYS A 95 13.82 -2.27 5.58
CA LYS A 95 14.48 -3.55 5.34
C LYS A 95 13.62 -4.78 5.62
N LYS A 96 12.53 -4.66 6.39
CA LYS A 96 11.61 -5.78 6.65
C LYS A 96 10.58 -5.97 5.54
N LEU A 97 10.52 -5.03 4.59
CA LEU A 97 9.57 -5.04 3.47
C LEU A 97 10.14 -5.70 2.21
N SER A 98 11.44 -6.02 2.21
CA SER A 98 12.20 -6.66 1.13
C SER A 98 12.58 -8.09 1.45
#